data_AF-A0A7G8FL09-F1
#
_entry.id   AF-A0A7G8FL09-F1
#
_cell.length_a   1.000
_cell.length_b   1.000
_cell.length_c   1.000
_cell.angle_alpha   90.00
_cell.angle_beta   90.00
_cell.angle_gamma   90.00
#
_symmetry.space_group_name_H-M   'P 1'
#
loop_
_entity.id
_entity.type
_entity.pdbx_description
1 polymer ?
#
loop_
_entity_poly.entity_id
_entity_poly.type
_entity_poly.pdbx_seq_one_letter_code
_entity_poly.pdbx_strand_id
1 'polypeptide(L)'
;MRWLPTNQASAALFLHRNTLHKYRREGLFKAGTHWIRKGPWRNAGYLYDVDACKETFQQWAIDPPLRLQLINCTRLHRAERDLQGDVVHTNGFSYVVNDE
;
A
#
# COMPACT_ATOMS: atom_id res chain seq x y z
N MET A 1 -0.39 22.77 -3.88
CA MET A 1 -0.55 21.85 -5.03
C MET A 1 0.80 21.58 -5.64
N ARG A 2 1.40 20.44 -5.31
CA ARG A 2 2.76 20.06 -5.74
C ARG A 2 2.70 18.74 -6.50
N TRP A 3 2.66 18.84 -7.83
CA TRP A 3 2.64 17.69 -8.73
C TRP A 3 4.03 17.09 -8.91
N LEU A 4 4.25 15.90 -8.36
CA LEU A 4 5.54 15.19 -8.43
C LEU A 4 5.43 13.87 -9.18
N PRO A 5 6.48 13.46 -9.92
CA PRO A 5 6.56 12.12 -10.50
C PRO A 5 6.63 11.05 -9.41
N THR A 6 6.25 9.82 -9.74
CA THR A 6 6.12 8.69 -8.79
C THR A 6 7.29 8.53 -7.84
N ASN A 7 8.54 8.64 -8.30
CA ASN A 7 9.73 8.48 -7.45
C ASN A 7 9.87 9.60 -6.39
N GLN A 8 9.55 10.83 -6.78
CA GLN A 8 9.62 11.97 -5.87
C GLN A 8 8.41 11.99 -4.94
N ALA A 9 7.22 11.66 -5.45
CA ALA A 9 6.02 11.52 -4.65
C ALA A 9 6.15 10.39 -3.60
N SER A 10 6.77 9.26 -3.96
CA SER A 10 7.04 8.17 -3.01
C SER A 10 7.92 8.63 -1.85
N ALA A 11 8.95 9.42 -2.12
CA ALA A 11 9.82 9.96 -1.08
C ALA A 11 9.05 10.98 -0.21
N ALA A 12 8.28 11.88 -0.84
CA ALA A 12 7.57 12.95 -0.13
C ALA A 12 6.39 12.45 0.74
N LEU A 13 5.81 11.30 0.39
CA LEU A 13 4.71 10.66 1.12
C LEU A 13 5.19 9.55 2.06
N PHE A 14 6.48 9.23 2.08
CA PHE A 14 7.05 8.07 2.80
C PHE A 14 6.36 6.75 2.45
N LEU A 15 6.05 6.55 1.17
CA LEU A 15 5.37 5.36 0.66
C LEU A 15 6.20 4.67 -0.41
N HIS A 16 6.17 3.34 -0.42
CA HIS A 16 6.74 2.59 -1.54
C HIS A 16 5.95 2.86 -2.84
N ARG A 17 6.63 2.87 -3.99
CA ARG A 17 6.03 3.15 -5.31
C ARG A 17 4.87 2.19 -5.63
N ASN A 18 5.03 0.92 -5.27
CA ASN A 18 3.98 -0.10 -5.44
C ASN A 18 2.73 0.22 -4.61
N THR A 19 2.90 0.82 -3.43
CA THR A 19 1.79 1.24 -2.58
C THR A 19 1.02 2.39 -3.22
N LEU A 20 1.72 3.38 -3.78
CA LEU A 20 1.11 4.46 -4.57
C LEU A 20 0.30 3.94 -5.76
N HIS A 21 0.82 2.94 -6.48
CA HIS A 21 0.09 2.30 -7.58
C HIS A 21 -1.14 1.52 -7.09
N LYS A 22 -1.02 0.84 -5.95
CA LYS A 22 -2.13 0.13 -5.32
C LYS A 22 -3.23 1.08 -4.89
N TYR A 23 -2.92 2.14 -4.15
CA TYR A 23 -3.91 3.13 -3.70
C TYR A 23 -4.62 3.83 -4.85
N ARG A 24 -3.90 4.07 -5.95
CA ARG A 24 -4.53 4.53 -7.20
C ARG A 24 -5.52 3.50 -7.76
N ARG A 25 -5.12 2.23 -7.84
CA ARG A 25 -5.95 1.14 -8.40
C ARG A 25 -7.19 0.86 -7.55
N GLU A 26 -7.03 0.89 -6.23
CA GLU A 26 -8.12 0.65 -5.27
C GLU A 26 -9.05 1.85 -5.11
N GLY A 27 -8.73 3.00 -5.71
CA GLY A 27 -9.60 4.17 -5.75
C GLY A 27 -9.46 5.12 -4.57
N LEU A 28 -8.49 4.91 -3.66
CA LEU A 28 -8.18 5.89 -2.60
C LEU A 28 -7.75 7.22 -3.22
N PHE A 29 -6.92 7.16 -4.26
CA PHE A 29 -6.50 8.33 -5.02
C PHE A 29 -7.35 8.51 -6.27
N LYS A 30 -8.18 9.55 -6.26
CA LYS A 30 -9.01 9.99 -7.39
C LYS A 30 -8.17 10.62 -8.51
N ALA A 31 -8.50 10.26 -9.76
CA ALA A 31 -7.89 10.86 -10.95
C ALA A 31 -8.26 12.35 -11.05
N GLY A 32 -7.34 13.19 -11.53
CA GLY A 32 -7.53 14.64 -11.62
C GLY A 32 -7.29 15.40 -10.32
N THR A 33 -7.57 14.79 -9.16
CA THR A 33 -7.33 15.39 -7.85
C THR A 33 -6.00 14.97 -7.24
N HIS A 34 -5.76 13.66 -7.15
CA HIS A 34 -4.57 13.11 -6.48
C HIS A 34 -3.50 12.68 -7.48
N TRP A 35 -3.91 12.31 -8.68
CA TRP A 35 -3.00 11.86 -9.73
C TRP A 35 -3.50 12.24 -11.12
N ILE A 36 -2.55 12.51 -12.01
CA ILE A 36 -2.80 12.70 -13.43
C ILE A 36 -1.80 11.89 -14.24
N ARG A 37 -2.16 11.55 -15.48
CA ARG A 37 -1.23 10.97 -16.45
C ARG A 37 -0.42 12.09 -17.10
N LYS A 38 0.88 11.86 -17.31
CA LYS A 38 1.74 12.79 -18.04
C LYS A 38 1.39 12.91 -19.53
N GLY A 39 0.66 11.93 -20.08
CA GLY A 39 0.25 11.96 -21.46
C GLY A 39 -0.71 10.83 -21.83
N PRO A 40 -1.20 10.82 -23.08
CA PRO A 40 -2.25 9.90 -23.54
C PRO A 40 -1.75 8.47 -23.77
N TRP A 41 -0.43 8.24 -23.81
CA TRP A 41 0.14 6.93 -24.14
C TRP A 41 -0.06 5.88 -23.04
N ARG A 42 -0.11 4.60 -23.43
CA ARG A 42 -0.29 3.48 -22.50
C ARG A 42 0.79 3.43 -21.41
N ASN A 43 2.04 3.73 -21.76
CA ASN A 43 3.20 3.69 -20.87
C ASN A 43 3.52 5.05 -20.23
N ALA A 44 2.65 6.05 -20.40
CA ALA A 44 2.86 7.35 -19.79
C ALA A 44 2.95 7.22 -18.26
N GLY A 45 3.96 7.88 -17.69
CA GLY A 45 4.11 7.98 -16.25
C GLY A 45 2.99 8.79 -15.60
N TYR A 46 2.97 8.78 -14.28
CA TYR A 46 1.97 9.46 -13.47
C TYR A 46 2.61 10.59 -12.67
N LEU A 47 1.87 11.68 -12.52
CA LEU A 47 2.14 12.74 -11.55
C LEU A 47 1.14 12.61 -10.42
N TYR A 48 1.59 12.92 -9.21
CA TYR A 48 0.80 12.87 -8.00
C TYR A 48 0.85 14.23 -7.32
N ASP A 49 -0.31 14.74 -6.90
CA ASP A 49 -0.36 15.92 -6.03
C ASP A 49 -0.11 15.46 -4.59
N VAL A 50 1.07 15.78 -4.08
CA VAL A 50 1.50 15.34 -2.76
C VAL A 50 0.64 15.94 -1.66
N ASP A 51 0.20 17.19 -1.81
CA ASP A 51 -0.55 17.90 -0.76
C ASP A 51 -1.93 17.26 -0.60
N ALA A 52 -2.66 17.07 -1.71
CA ALA A 52 -3.96 16.40 -1.71
C ALA A 52 -3.86 14.93 -1.24
N CYS A 53 -2.78 14.23 -1.59
CA CYS A 53 -2.56 12.87 -1.09
C CYS A 53 -2.39 12.86 0.44
N LYS A 54 -1.64 13.83 1.00
CA LYS A 54 -1.46 13.95 2.46
C LYS A 54 -2.77 14.26 3.19
N GLU A 55 -3.58 15.17 2.66
CA GLU A 55 -4.91 15.46 3.22
C GLU A 55 -5.79 14.21 3.23
N THR A 56 -5.79 13.45 2.13
CA THR A 56 -6.51 12.17 2.07
C THR A 56 -5.98 11.18 3.10
N PHE A 57 -4.67 11.15 3.37
CA PHE A 57 -4.11 10.30 4.43
C PHE A 57 -4.54 10.71 5.83
N GLN A 58 -4.59 12.01 6.11
CA GLN A 58 -5.09 12.52 7.39
C GLN A 58 -6.56 12.14 7.59
N GLN A 59 -7.37 12.27 6.54
CA GLN A 59 -8.77 11.88 6.60
C GLN A 59 -8.93 10.35 6.69
N TRP A 60 -8.05 9.60 6.05
CA TRP A 60 -8.02 8.14 6.11
C TRP A 60 -7.71 7.60 7.51
N ALA A 61 -6.82 8.26 8.24
CA ALA A 61 -6.50 7.90 9.62
C ALA A 61 -7.70 8.09 10.56
N ILE A 62 -8.65 8.96 10.21
CA ILE A 62 -9.86 9.25 10.99
C ILE A 62 -11.00 8.30 10.58
N ASP A 63 -11.19 8.06 9.27
CA ASP A 63 -12.24 7.21 8.75
C ASP A 63 -11.73 6.29 7.61
N PRO A 64 -11.37 5.03 7.90
CA PRO A 64 -10.78 4.15 6.92
C PRO A 64 -11.82 3.51 5.99
N PRO A 65 -11.72 3.64 4.63
CA PRO A 65 -12.64 2.96 3.74
C PRO A 65 -12.49 1.44 3.89
N LEU A 66 -13.62 0.79 4.12
CA LEU A 66 -13.78 -0.65 4.38
C LEU A 66 -12.98 -1.54 3.41
N ARG A 67 -12.93 -1.16 2.13
CA ARG A 67 -12.20 -1.91 1.08
C ARG A 67 -10.70 -2.03 1.34
N LEU A 68 -10.07 -1.00 1.92
CA LEU A 68 -8.64 -1.04 2.25
C LEU A 68 -8.37 -1.68 3.61
N GLN A 69 -9.32 -1.64 4.54
CA GLN A 69 -9.21 -2.33 5.84
C GLN A 69 -9.06 -3.85 5.63
N LEU A 70 -9.87 -4.44 4.75
CA LEU A 70 -9.82 -5.87 4.42
C LEU A 70 -8.44 -6.33 3.87
N ILE A 71 -7.73 -5.45 3.15
CA ILE A 71 -6.40 -5.78 2.61
C ILE A 71 -5.31 -5.68 3.70
N ASN A 72 -5.52 -4.89 4.74
CA ASN A 72 -4.62 -4.88 5.90
C ASN A 72 -4.85 -6.12 6.78
N CYS A 73 -6.09 -6.56 6.99
CA CYS A 73 -6.39 -7.78 7.76
C CYS A 73 -5.76 -9.04 7.16
N THR A 74 -5.77 -9.17 5.82
CA THR A 74 -5.13 -10.31 5.14
C THR A 74 -3.61 -10.35 5.29
N ARG A 75 -2.95 -9.20 5.45
CA ARG A 75 -1.51 -9.12 5.75
C ARG A 75 -1.22 -9.32 7.23
N LEU A 76 -2.07 -8.83 8.12
CA LEU A 76 -2.00 -9.11 9.55
C LEU A 76 -2.07 -10.62 9.81
N HIS A 77 -3.03 -11.34 9.22
CA HIS A 77 -3.09 -12.81 9.36
C HIS A 77 -1.91 -13.58 8.78
N ARG A 78 -1.11 -12.95 7.90
CA ARG A 78 0.13 -13.55 7.39
C ARG A 78 1.28 -13.29 8.37
N ALA A 79 1.40 -12.05 8.84
CA ALA A 79 2.39 -11.69 9.86
C ALA A 79 2.14 -12.41 11.20
N GLU A 80 0.88 -12.59 11.60
CA GLU A 80 0.49 -13.38 12.78
C GLU A 80 0.86 -14.85 12.62
N ARG A 81 0.73 -15.42 11.41
CA ARG A 81 1.20 -16.78 11.10
C ARG A 81 2.72 -16.90 11.17
N ASP A 82 3.44 -15.91 10.65
CA ASP A 82 4.90 -15.88 10.70
C ASP A 82 5.42 -15.69 12.15
N LEU A 83 4.66 -14.97 12.99
CA LEU A 83 4.94 -14.79 14.43
C LEU A 83 4.56 -16.00 15.31
N GLN A 84 3.59 -16.81 14.89
CA GLN A 84 3.17 -18.02 15.62
C GLN A 84 4.08 -19.24 15.40
N GLY A 85 5.23 -19.03 14.74
CA GLY A 85 6.29 -20.02 14.64
C GLY A 85 6.10 -20.94 13.44
N ASP A 86 7.20 -21.11 12.70
CA ASP A 86 7.36 -22.08 11.63
C ASP A 86 6.97 -23.49 12.10
N VAL A 87 5.72 -23.89 11.88
CA VAL A 87 5.38 -25.31 11.79
C VAL A 87 5.80 -25.76 10.40
N VAL A 88 7.06 -26.22 10.30
CA VAL A 88 7.57 -26.86 9.10
C VAL A 88 6.85 -28.21 8.95
N HIS A 89 5.87 -28.26 8.05
CA HIS A 89 5.26 -29.52 7.63
C HIS A 89 6.12 -30.18 6.56
N THR A 90 6.94 -31.15 6.96
CA THR A 90 7.57 -32.10 6.04
C THR A 90 7.08 -33.51 6.33
N ASN A 91 6.53 -34.18 5.32
CA ASN A 91 6.18 -35.61 5.29
C ASN A 91 5.74 -36.23 6.64
N GLY A 92 4.63 -35.73 7.19
CA GLY A 92 3.87 -36.43 8.23
C GLY A 92 4.26 -36.16 9.68
N PHE A 93 5.21 -35.26 9.97
CA PHE A 93 5.49 -34.81 11.34
C PHE A 93 5.57 -33.28 11.43
N SER A 94 5.10 -32.76 12.56
CA SER A 94 5.09 -31.32 12.87
C SER A 94 5.80 -31.13 14.21
N TYR A 95 6.80 -30.26 14.26
CA TYR A 95 7.50 -29.92 15.50
C TYR A 95 7.62 -28.41 15.65
N VAL A 96 7.58 -27.94 16.90
CA VAL A 96 7.75 -26.54 17.27
C VAL A 96 9.22 -26.31 17.58
N VAL A 97 9.87 -25.43 16.82
CA VAL A 97 11.23 -24.96 17.13
C VAL A 97 11.09 -23.86 18.16
N ASN A 98 11.50 -24.14 19.40
CA ASN A 98 11.75 -23.08 20.39
C ASN A 98 13.26 -22.84 20.38
N ASP A 99 13.68 -21.62 20.05
CA ASP A 99 15.04 -21.15 20.31
C ASP A 99 15.30 -21.22 21.83
N GLU A 100 16.45 -21.79 22.21
CA GLU A 100 16.95 -21.95 23.59
C GLU A 100 17.08 -20.63 24.36
#